data_AF-A0A956QST2-F1
#
_entry.id   AF-A0A956QST2-F1
#
_cell.length_a   1.000
_cell.length_b   1.000
_cell.length_c   1.000
_cell.angle_alpha   90.00
_cell.angle_beta   90.00
_cell.angle_gamma   90.00
#
_symmetry.space_group_name_H-M   'P 1'
#
loop_
_entity.id
_entity.type
_entity.pdbx_description
1 polymer ?
#
loop_
_entity_poly.entity_id
_entity_poly.type
_entity_poly.pdbx_seq_one_letter_code
_entity_poly.pdbx_strand_id
1 'polypeptide(L)'
;MPSFENFFDKVKSATGKTAKLAKLKMNVVTLTSEKNKHLQAIGQRVYNLFAENHAIDGNVLKENVREEISQIERIDEKIREHEAEIADLQSNTQHVDVTDVTDDAENN
;
A
#
# COMPACT_ATOMS: atom_id res chain seq x y z
N MET A 1 -34.03 16.49 18.27
CA MET A 1 -33.69 15.37 17.37
C MET A 1 -32.21 15.43 16.99
N PRO A 2 -31.30 14.88 17.81
CA PRO A 2 -29.84 14.86 17.55
C PRO A 2 -29.36 13.58 16.83
N SER A 3 -30.22 12.58 16.64
CA SER A 3 -29.87 11.24 16.17
C SER A 3 -29.54 11.17 14.67
N PHE A 4 -30.18 12.00 13.84
CA PHE A 4 -30.00 11.99 12.39
C PHE A 4 -28.69 12.68 11.94
N GLU A 5 -28.28 13.76 12.60
CA GLU A 5 -26.99 14.42 12.34
C GLU A 5 -25.81 13.51 12.70
N ASN A 6 -25.89 12.82 13.84
CA ASN A 6 -24.90 11.81 14.25
C ASN A 6 -24.80 10.63 13.27
N PHE A 7 -25.92 10.24 12.65
CA PHE A 7 -25.93 9.18 11.62
C PHE A 7 -25.24 9.62 10.33
N PHE A 8 -25.55 10.82 9.82
CA PHE A 8 -24.92 11.36 8.61
C PHE A 8 -23.43 11.57 8.78
N ASP A 9 -22.99 12.07 9.94
CA ASP A 9 -21.57 12.23 10.26
C ASP A 9 -20.84 10.89 10.34
N LYS A 10 -21.47 9.87 10.93
CA LYS A 10 -20.91 8.51 10.98
C LYS A 10 -20.77 7.91 9.58
N VAL A 11 -21.79 8.01 8.73
CA VAL A 11 -21.75 7.53 7.34
C VAL A 11 -20.67 8.26 6.53
N LYS A 12 -20.62 9.58 6.61
CA LYS A 12 -19.62 10.40 5.91
C LYS A 12 -18.19 10.05 6.37
N SER A 13 -17.99 9.81 7.66
CA SER A 13 -16.70 9.40 8.21
C SER A 13 -16.28 8.00 7.73
N ALA A 14 -17.23 7.07 7.60
CA ALA A 14 -16.98 5.72 7.08
C ALA A 14 -16.59 5.78 5.60
N THR A 15 -17.32 6.54 4.78
CA THR A 15 -17.01 6.71 3.35
C THR A 15 -15.63 7.35 3.14
N GLY A 16 -15.26 8.34 3.96
CA GLY A 16 -13.93 8.96 3.93
C GLY A 16 -12.80 7.98 4.26
N LYS A 17 -13.00 7.11 5.26
CA LYS A 17 -12.04 6.06 5.62
C LYS A 17 -11.91 5.00 4.53
N THR A 18 -13.01 4.56 3.93
CA THR A 18 -13.00 3.59 2.82
C THR A 18 -12.27 4.14 1.59
N ALA A 19 -12.50 5.42 1.24
CA ALA A 19 -11.80 6.07 0.14
C ALA A 19 -10.28 6.16 0.39
N LYS A 20 -9.89 6.51 1.63
CA LYS A 20 -8.49 6.55 2.03
C LYS A 20 -7.83 5.17 1.96
N LEU A 21 -8.51 4.13 2.44
CA LEU A 21 -8.04 2.74 2.37
C LEU A 21 -7.82 2.28 0.92
N ALA A 22 -8.78 2.57 0.03
CA ALA A 22 -8.66 2.23 -1.39
C ALA A 22 -7.46 2.93 -2.04
N LYS A 23 -7.24 4.21 -1.72
CA LYS A 23 -6.10 4.99 -2.21
C LYS A 23 -4.77 4.39 -1.74
N LEU A 24 -4.64 4.03 -0.47
CA LEU A 24 -3.42 3.41 0.07
C LEU A 24 -3.12 2.07 -0.60
N LYS A 25 -4.14 1.22 -0.79
CA LYS A 25 -3.98 -0.06 -1.51
C LYS A 25 -3.52 0.15 -2.96
N MET A 26 -4.09 1.13 -3.66
CA MET A 26 -3.67 1.47 -5.02
C MET A 26 -2.22 1.97 -5.07
N ASN A 27 -1.79 2.76 -4.08
CA ASN A 27 -0.41 3.19 -3.96
C ASN A 27 0.54 1.99 -3.77
N VAL A 28 0.21 1.05 -2.88
CA VAL A 28 1.01 -0.18 -2.66
C VAL A 28 1.17 -0.99 -3.95
N VAL A 29 0.09 -1.16 -4.72
CA VAL A 29 0.14 -1.86 -6.01
C VAL A 29 1.04 -1.13 -7.00
N THR A 30 0.92 0.19 -7.08
CA THR A 30 1.74 1.02 -7.98
C THR A 30 3.21 0.95 -7.62
N LEU A 31 3.54 1.11 -6.33
CA LEU A 31 4.90 1.01 -5.81
C LEU A 31 5.49 -0.39 -6.01
N THR A 32 4.70 -1.44 -5.78
CA THR A 32 5.12 -2.82 -6.07
C THR A 32 5.44 -3.02 -7.55
N SER A 33 4.63 -2.45 -8.44
CA SER A 33 4.92 -2.50 -9.88
C SER A 33 6.21 -1.75 -10.24
N GLU A 34 6.49 -0.62 -9.59
CA GLU A 34 7.71 0.15 -9.79
C GLU A 34 8.95 -0.62 -9.29
N LYS A 35 8.87 -1.19 -8.08
CA LYS A 35 9.91 -2.10 -7.54
C LYS A 35 10.26 -3.21 -8.52
N ASN A 36 9.25 -3.86 -9.12
CA ASN A 36 9.48 -4.93 -10.07
C ASN A 36 10.22 -4.46 -11.34
N LYS A 37 10.00 -3.22 -11.79
CA LYS A 37 10.74 -2.64 -12.93
C LYS A 37 12.22 -2.45 -12.58
N HIS A 38 12.53 -1.93 -11.39
CA HIS A 38 13.92 -1.79 -10.93
C HIS A 38 14.62 -3.16 -10.83
N LEU A 39 13.93 -4.17 -10.33
CA LEU A 39 14.46 -5.53 -10.27
C LEU A 39 14.74 -6.11 -11.66
N GLN A 40 13.85 -5.89 -12.63
CA GLN A 40 14.07 -6.28 -14.02
C GLN A 40 15.27 -5.52 -14.63
N ALA A 41 15.40 -4.23 -14.35
CA ALA A 41 16.53 -3.43 -14.81
C ALA A 41 17.87 -3.96 -14.27
N ILE A 42 17.93 -4.36 -13.00
CA ILE A 42 19.11 -5.04 -12.42
C ILE A 42 19.44 -6.30 -13.22
N GLY A 43 18.45 -7.17 -13.45
CA GLY A 43 18.66 -8.40 -14.24
C GLY A 43 19.19 -8.14 -15.65
N GLN A 44 18.65 -7.12 -16.33
CA GLN A 44 19.12 -6.72 -17.66
C GLN A 44 20.56 -6.20 -17.63
N ARG A 45 20.91 -5.36 -16.65
CA ARG A 45 22.28 -4.82 -16.51
C ARG A 45 23.30 -5.93 -16.24
N VAL A 46 22.95 -6.91 -15.41
CA VAL A 46 23.77 -8.11 -15.17
C VAL A 46 23.98 -8.89 -16.47
N TYR A 47 22.89 -9.16 -17.20
CA TYR A 47 22.95 -9.91 -18.45
C TYR A 47 23.83 -9.21 -19.49
N ASN A 48 23.65 -7.89 -19.69
CA ASN A 48 24.44 -7.12 -20.65
C ASN A 48 25.92 -7.17 -20.31
N LEU A 49 26.28 -6.97 -19.03
CA LEU A 49 27.68 -7.00 -18.61
C LEU A 49 28.33 -8.37 -18.88
N PHE A 50 27.59 -9.46 -18.64
CA PHE A 50 28.06 -10.81 -18.95
C PHE A 50 28.14 -11.07 -20.45
N ALA A 51 27.15 -10.62 -21.23
CA ALA A 51 27.10 -10.82 -22.68
C ALA A 51 28.24 -10.08 -23.39
N GLU A 52 28.59 -8.87 -22.93
CA GLU A 52 29.64 -8.03 -23.53
C GLU A 52 31.05 -8.49 -23.15
N ASN A 53 31.25 -8.94 -21.91
CA ASN A 53 32.59 -9.20 -21.37
C ASN A 53 32.90 -10.69 -21.18
N HIS A 54 31.91 -11.58 -21.38
CA HIS A 54 31.96 -13.01 -21.01
C HIS A 54 32.38 -13.27 -19.55
N ALA A 55 32.26 -12.25 -18.71
CA ALA A 55 32.64 -12.23 -17.31
C ALA A 55 31.85 -11.14 -16.59
N ILE A 56 31.72 -11.25 -15.27
CA ILE A 56 31.09 -10.25 -14.43
C ILE A 56 32.18 -9.62 -13.55
N ASP A 57 32.53 -8.38 -13.84
CA ASP A 57 33.31 -7.56 -12.90
C ASP A 57 32.36 -7.06 -11.80
N GLY A 58 32.61 -7.48 -10.57
CA GLY A 58 31.79 -7.12 -9.41
C GLY A 58 31.78 -5.63 -9.09
N ASN A 59 32.84 -4.87 -9.39
CA ASN A 59 32.88 -3.42 -9.16
C ASN A 59 32.03 -2.68 -10.19
N VAL A 60 32.16 -3.06 -11.46
CA VAL A 60 31.35 -2.48 -12.55
C VAL A 60 29.88 -2.83 -12.36
N LEU A 61 29.58 -4.08 -11.99
CA LEU A 61 28.22 -4.50 -11.69
C LEU A 61 27.65 -3.69 -10.53
N LYS A 62 28.40 -3.57 -9.42
CA LYS A 62 27.97 -2.81 -8.24
C LYS A 62 27.62 -1.37 -8.61
N GLU A 63 28.46 -0.70 -9.39
CA GLU A 63 28.18 0.67 -9.82
C GLU A 63 26.93 0.73 -10.70
N ASN A 64 26.80 -0.21 -11.64
CA ASN A 64 25.65 -0.28 -12.54
C ASN A 64 24.33 -0.59 -11.83
N VAL A 65 24.30 -1.24 -10.67
CA VAL A 65 23.03 -1.61 -9.99
C VAL A 65 22.75 -0.78 -8.73
N ARG A 66 23.71 0.02 -8.26
CA ARG A 66 23.62 0.76 -7.00
C ARG A 66 22.39 1.66 -6.92
N GLU A 67 22.11 2.40 -7.99
CA GLU A 67 20.96 3.31 -8.03
C GLU A 67 19.64 2.54 -7.95
N GLU A 68 19.50 1.45 -8.70
CA GLU A 68 18.31 0.60 -8.69
C GLU A 68 18.05 0.00 -7.30
N ILE A 69 19.10 -0.45 -6.61
CA ILE A 69 19.00 -0.94 -5.22
C ILE A 69 18.51 0.18 -4.29
N SER A 70 19.09 1.38 -4.41
CA SER A 70 18.66 2.52 -3.58
C SER A 70 17.20 2.92 -3.83
N GLN A 71 16.74 2.82 -5.09
CA GLN A 71 15.33 3.07 -5.43
C GLN A 71 14.41 1.98 -4.85
N ILE A 72 14.80 0.71 -4.93
CA ILE A 72 14.07 -0.41 -4.30
C ILE A 72 13.95 -0.21 -2.79
N GLU A 73 15.05 0.14 -2.10
CA GLU A 73 15.04 0.37 -0.64
C GLU A 73 14.07 1.48 -0.24
N ARG A 74 14.04 2.58 -1.00
CA ARG A 74 13.09 3.69 -0.77
C ARG A 74 11.64 3.28 -1.04
N ILE A 75 11.41 2.47 -2.06
CA ILE A 75 10.06 1.94 -2.37
C ILE A 75 9.60 1.00 -1.26
N ASP A 76 10.48 0.13 -0.78
CA ASP A 76 10.19 -0.80 0.30
C ASP A 76 9.82 -0.09 1.61
N GLU A 77 10.49 1.02 1.92
CA GLU A 77 10.10 1.85 3.07
C GLU A 77 8.68 2.42 2.90
N LYS A 78 8.37 2.99 1.73
CA LYS A 78 7.04 3.55 1.45
C LYS A 78 5.93 2.50 1.47
N ILE A 79 6.20 1.29 0.95
CA ILE A 79 5.26 0.17 1.02
C ILE A 79 4.99 -0.16 2.49
N ARG A 80 6.04 -0.26 3.32
CA ARG A 80 5.90 -0.55 4.75
C ARG A 80 5.07 0.51 5.48
N GLU A 81 5.33 1.80 5.20
CA GLU A 81 4.55 2.92 5.75
C GLU A 81 3.06 2.81 5.37
N HIS A 82 2.75 2.54 4.10
CA HIS A 82 1.37 2.40 3.63
C HIS A 82 0.68 1.14 4.16
N GLU A 83 1.40 0.02 4.28
CA GLU A 83 0.87 -1.22 4.86
C GLU A 83 0.57 -1.06 6.35
N ALA A 84 1.42 -0.35 7.09
CA ALA A 84 1.16 -0.01 8.49
C ALA A 84 -0.11 0.86 8.61
N GLU A 85 -0.26 1.90 7.78
CA GLU A 85 -1.44 2.76 7.79
C GLU A 85 -2.73 1.99 7.38
N ILE A 86 -2.63 1.03 6.45
CA ILE A 86 -3.72 0.13 6.10
C ILE A 86 -4.12 -0.72 7.31
N ALA A 87 -3.15 -1.31 8.00
CA ALA A 87 -3.41 -2.16 9.17
C ALA A 87 -4.08 -1.37 10.30
N ASP A 88 -3.65 -0.13 10.55
CA ASP A 88 -4.26 0.78 11.53
C ASP A 88 -5.70 1.15 11.15
N LEU A 89 -5.98 1.43 9.88
CA LEU A 89 -7.34 1.74 9.43
C LEU A 89 -8.27 0.51 9.49
N GLN A 90 -7.74 -0.68 9.25
CA GLN A 90 -8.51 -1.94 9.30
C GLN A 90 -8.80 -2.39 10.74
N SER A 91 -7.84 -2.28 11.67
CA SER A 91 -8.05 -2.61 13.09
C SER A 91 -9.12 -1.69 13.73
N ASN A 92 -9.14 -0.42 13.34
CA ASN A 92 -10.15 0.55 13.76
C ASN A 92 -11.54 0.35 13.11
N THR A 93 -11.68 -0.58 12.16
CA THR A 93 -12.96 -0.91 11.49
C THR A 93 -13.67 -2.11 12.14
N GLN A 94 -12.94 -3.02 12.79
CA GLN A 94 -13.52 -4.20 13.47
C GLN A 94 -14.30 -3.86 14.76
N HIS A 95 -14.23 -2.62 15.26
CA HIS A 95 -14.92 -2.16 16.48
C HIS A 95 -16.18 -1.33 16.23
N VAL A 96 -16.82 -1.47 15.06
CA VAL A 96 -18.18 -0.93 14.87
C VAL A 96 -19.16 -2.08 15.01
N ASP A 97 -19.37 -2.54 16.24
CA ASP A 97 -20.60 -3.24 16.61
C ASP A 97 -21.74 -2.24 16.37
N VAL A 98 -22.39 -2.37 15.22
CA VAL A 98 -23.75 -1.88 15.04
C VAL A 98 -24.64 -2.92 15.72
N THR A 99 -24.61 -2.94 17.05
CA THR A 99 -25.69 -3.58 17.81
C THR A 99 -26.94 -2.73 17.58
N ASP A 100 -27.72 -3.21 16.61
CA ASP A 100 -29.17 -3.27 16.58
C ASP A 100 -29.89 -2.17 17.38
N VAL A 101 -30.43 -1.18 16.68
CA VAL A 101 -31.37 -0.19 17.25
C VAL A 101 -32.73 -0.28 16.54
N THR A 102 -33.08 -1.48 16.09
CA THR A 102 -34.35 -1.77 15.40
C THR A 102 -35.36 -2.54 16.25
N ASP A 103 -35.21 -2.52 17.58
CA ASP A 103 -36.07 -3.25 18.53
C ASP A 103 -37.14 -2.38 19.22
N ASP A 104 -37.63 -1.32 18.58
CA ASP A 104 -38.78 -0.54 19.10
C ASP A 104 -39.71 -0.10 17.95
N ALA A 105 -40.40 -1.06 17.33
CA ALA A 105 -41.71 -0.85 16.73
C ALA A 105 -42.25 -2.16 16.15
N GLU A 106 -42.88 -2.99 16.97
CA GLU A 106 -44.09 -3.75 16.62
C GLU A 106 -44.41 -4.75 17.74
N ASN A 107 -45.38 -4.40 18.60
CA ASN A 107 -46.45 -5.31 19.00
C ASN A 107 -47.52 -4.53 19.78
N ASN A 108 -48.56 -4.16 19.02
CA ASN A 108 -49.99 -4.14 19.33
C ASN A 108 -50.45 -3.96 20.79
#